data_AF-A0A0L8GF10-F1
#
_entry.id   AF-A0A0L8GF10-F1
#
_cell.length_a   1.000
_cell.length_b   1.000
_cell.length_c   1.000
_cell.angle_alpha   90.00
_cell.angle_beta   90.00
_cell.angle_gamma   90.00
#
_symmetry.space_group_name_H-M   'P 1'
#
loop_
_entity.id
_entity.type
_entity.pdbx_description
1 polymer ?
#
loop_
_entity_poly.entity_id
_entity_poly.type
_entity_poly.pdbx_seq_one_letter_code
_entity_poly.pdbx_strand_id
1 'polypeptide(L)' 'PQDAEETCIVHNFQPHRVVQPHQCLVCKKIIWNQGSSCVDCHIICHRKCETEVGKILTK' A
#
# COMPACT_ATOMS: atom_id res chain seq x y z
N PRO A 1 21.40 8.77 20.61
CA PRO A 1 21.39 8.00 19.35
C PRO A 1 20.08 7.21 19.27
N GLN A 2 19.06 7.91 18.80
CA GLN A 2 17.72 7.35 18.61
C GLN A 2 17.69 6.80 17.19
N ASP A 3 18.34 5.66 16.99
CA ASP A 3 18.04 4.78 15.86
C ASP A 3 16.62 4.30 16.10
N ALA A 4 15.66 5.09 15.61
CA ALA A 4 14.28 4.70 15.46
C ALA A 4 14.32 3.42 14.63
N GLU A 5 14.09 2.30 15.29
CA GLU A 5 13.67 1.08 14.64
C GLU A 5 12.39 1.43 13.90
N GLU A 6 12.53 1.94 12.67
CA GLU A 6 11.49 1.96 11.66
C GLU A 6 11.14 0.48 11.48
N THR A 7 10.27 -0.03 12.35
CA THR A 7 9.59 -1.28 12.12
C THR A 7 8.71 -1.01 10.93
N CYS A 8 9.29 -1.09 9.73
CA CYS A 8 8.57 -1.11 8.48
C CYS A 8 7.59 -2.25 8.65
N ILE A 9 6.33 -1.94 8.96
CA ILE A 9 5.28 -2.93 9.02
C ILE A 9 5.30 -3.55 7.63
N VAL A 10 5.80 -4.79 7.55
CA VAL A 10 6.02 -5.47 6.26
C VAL A 10 4.64 -5.86 5.77
N HIS A 11 3.98 -4.95 5.07
CA HIS A 11 2.72 -5.23 4.40
C HIS A 11 2.99 -6.22 3.26
N ASN A 12 2.34 -7.39 3.32
CA ASN A 12 2.45 -8.37 2.26
C ASN A 12 1.59 -7.92 1.07
N PHE A 13 2.14 -7.06 0.22
CA PHE A 13 1.47 -6.62 -1.00
C PHE A 13 1.56 -7.70 -2.08
N GLN A 14 0.41 -8.14 -2.56
CA GLN A 14 0.31 -9.00 -3.72
C GLN A 14 -0.28 -8.25 -4.91
N PRO A 15 0.18 -8.54 -6.14
CA PRO A 15 -0.42 -7.98 -7.34
C PRO A 15 -1.89 -8.39 -7.39
N HIS A 16 -2.77 -7.40 -7.42
CA HIS A 16 -4.21 -7.59 -7.39
C HIS A 16 -4.85 -6.92 -8.60
N ARG A 17 -5.65 -7.69 -9.33
CA ARG A 17 -6.41 -7.15 -10.45
C ARG A 17 -7.63 -6.41 -9.92
N VAL A 18 -7.54 -5.09 -9.94
CA VAL A 18 -8.58 -4.18 -9.45
C VAL A 18 -9.71 -4.12 -10.49
N VAL A 19 -10.77 -4.90 -10.28
CA VAL A 19 -11.91 -5.00 -11.23
C VAL A 19 -12.78 -3.75 -11.20
N GLN A 20 -12.86 -3.07 -10.06
CA GLN A 20 -13.60 -1.83 -9.88
C GLN A 20 -12.64 -0.68 -9.58
N PRO A 21 -12.86 0.53 -10.13
CA PRO A 21 -11.99 1.67 -9.91
C PRO A 21 -11.83 1.94 -8.42
N HIS A 22 -10.61 1.75 -7.91
CA HIS A 22 -10.29 1.96 -6.50
C HIS A 22 -9.38 3.16 -6.33
N GLN A 23 -9.63 3.99 -5.32
CA GLN A 23 -8.77 5.15 -5.07
C GLN A 23 -7.54 4.74 -4.28
N CYS A 24 -6.36 5.02 -4.81
CA CYS A 24 -5.11 4.76 -4.09
C CYS A 24 -5.00 5.67 -2.85
N LEU A 25 -4.76 5.08 -1.68
CA LEU A 25 -4.60 5.81 -0.42
C LEU A 25 -3.44 6.82 -0.45
N VAL A 26 -2.36 6.48 -1.16
CA VAL A 26 -1.13 7.28 -1.22
C VAL A 26 -1.28 8.50 -2.13
N CYS A 27 -1.55 8.26 -3.42
CA CYS A 27 -1.54 9.31 -4.43
C CYS A 27 -2.93 9.88 -4.76
N LYS A 28 -3.99 9.34 -4.14
CA LYS A 28 -5.40 9.72 -4.36
C LYS A 28 -5.86 9.61 -5.82
N LYS A 29 -5.13 8.87 -6.66
CA LYS A 29 -5.51 8.58 -8.04
C LYS A 29 -6.25 7.25 -8.13
N ILE A 30 -7.12 7.13 -9.12
CA ILE A 30 -7.85 5.90 -9.41
C ILE A 30 -6.90 4.86 -9.99
N ILE A 31 -7.00 3.64 -9.44
CA ILE A 31 -6.30 2.45 -9.88
C ILE A 31 -7.18 1.76 -10.93
N TRP A 32 -6.66 1.64 -12.15
CA TRP A 32 -7.36 1.01 -13.26
C TRP A 32 -6.72 -0.34 -13.56
N ASN A 33 -7.42 -1.43 -13.22
CA ASN A 33 -7.06 -2.83 -13.47
C ASN A 33 -5.83 -3.38 -12.75
N GLN A 34 -4.76 -2.61 -12.57
CA GLN A 34 -3.49 -3.08 -12.01
C GLN A 34 -3.15 -2.33 -10.73
N GLY A 35 -3.44 -2.99 -9.61
CA GLY A 35 -3.06 -2.54 -8.28
C GLY A 35 -2.33 -3.63 -7.52
N SER A 36 -2.08 -3.32 -6.27
CA SER A 36 -1.52 -4.23 -5.29
C SER A 36 -2.40 -4.17 -4.06
N SER A 37 -2.72 -5.34 -3.53
CA SER A 37 -3.53 -5.45 -2.32
C SER A 37 -2.68 -6.07 -1.22
N CYS A 38 -2.67 -5.44 -0.05
CA CYS A 38 -2.07 -6.04 1.13
C CYS A 38 -2.98 -7.16 1.63
N VAL A 39 -2.46 -8.36 1.80
CA VAL A 39 -3.25 -9.52 2.25
C VAL A 39 -3.69 -9.35 3.72
N ASP A 40 -2.87 -8.71 4.54
CA ASP A 40 -3.13 -8.50 5.97
C ASP A 40 -4.09 -7.34 6.24
N CYS A 41 -3.91 -6.21 5.54
CA CYS A 41 -4.68 -4.99 5.78
C CYS A 41 -5.81 -4.77 4.77
N HIS A 42 -5.88 -5.58 3.71
CA HIS A 42 -6.81 -5.44 2.58
C HIS A 42 -6.77 -4.08 1.87
N ILE A 43 -5.68 -3.33 2.04
CA ILE A 43 -5.50 -2.02 1.41
C ILE A 43 -5.09 -2.21 -0.04
N ILE A 44 -5.74 -1.48 -0.94
CA ILE A 44 -5.44 -1.49 -2.36
C ILE A 44 -4.71 -0.20 -2.74
N CYS A 45 -3.50 -0.32 -3.28
CA CYS A 45 -2.71 0.80 -3.77
C CYS A 45 -2.11 0.49 -5.14
N HIS A 46 -1.46 1.47 -5.77
CA HIS A 46 -0.62 1.18 -6.93
C HIS A 46 0.63 0.43 -6.47
N ARG A 47 1.21 -0.39 -7.35
CA ARG A 47 2.50 -1.05 -7.10
C ARG A 47 3.61 -0.07 -6.70
N LYS A 48 3.68 1.09 -7.37
CA LYS A 48 4.62 2.17 -7.03
C LYS A 48 4.36 2.87 -5.70
N CYS A 49 3.20 2.64 -5.10
CA CYS A 49 2.77 3.25 -3.85
C CYS A 49 2.90 2.30 -2.65
N GLU A 50 3.21 1.02 -2.86
CA GLU A 50 3.38 0.02 -1.78
C GLU A 50 4.39 0.48 -0.71
N THR A 51 5.52 1.03 -1.17
CA THR A 51 6.60 1.55 -0.32
C THR A 51 6.20 2.76 0.52
N GLU A 52 5.22 3.53 0.05
CA GLU A 52 4.70 4.69 0.77
C GLU A 52 3.60 4.26 1.76
N VAL A 53 2.83 3.20 1.45
CA VAL A 53 1.79 2.69 2.35
C VAL A 53 2.38 2.24 3.69
N GLY A 54 3.51 1.52 3.67
CA GLY A 54 4.18 1.08 4.90
C GLY A 54 4.64 2.21 5.82
N LYS A 55 4.86 3.42 5.28
CA LYS A 55 5.23 4.61 6.05
C LYS A 55 4.03 5.36 6.62
N ILE A 56 2.85 5.20 6.01
CA ILE A 56 1.64 5.96 6.38
C ILE A 56 0.85 5.24 7.48
N LEU A 57 0.96 3.92 7.58
CA LEU A 57 0.17 3.10 8.52
C LEU A 57 0.87 2.82 9.86
N THR A 58 2.10 3.28 10.03
CA THR A 58 2.76 3.34 11.35
C THR A 58 2.14 4.46 12.18
N LYS A 59 1.08 4.16 12.91
CA LYS A 59 0.52 5.00 13.98
C LYS A 59 0.25 4.18 15.22
#